data_AF-A0A536HJH5-F1
#
_entry.id   AF-A0A536HJH5-F1
#
_cell.length_a   1.000
_cell.length_b   1.000
_cell.length_c   1.000
_cell.angle_alpha   90.00
_cell.angle_beta   90.00
_cell.angle_gamma   90.00
#
_symmetry.space_group_name_H-M   'P 1'
#
loop_
_entity.id
_entity.type
_entity.pdbx_description
1 polymer ?
#
loop_
_entity_poly.entity_id
_entity_poly.type
_entity_poly.pdbx_seq_one_letter_code
_entity_poly.pdbx_strand_id
1 'polypeptide(L)' 'MREIARLREEMRSKPYAQRTTTTRAVARILEDVHLEGRMGKFVVESDEPLARGGTEKGPSPLQYFVMGTAF' A
#
# COMPACT_ATOMS: atom_id res chain seq x y z
N MET A 1 16.59 -14.87 -7.51
CA MET A 1 16.06 -15.27 -8.84
C MET A 1 15.39 -16.64 -8.86
N ARG A 2 16.01 -17.74 -8.40
CA ARG A 2 15.36 -19.08 -8.40
C ARG A 2 14.04 -19.15 -7.62
N GLU A 3 13.96 -18.45 -6.49
CA GLU A 3 12.76 -18.43 -5.65
C GLU A 3 11.56 -17.74 -6.30
N ILE A 4 11.79 -16.62 -7.01
CA ILE A 4 10.76 -15.93 -7.80
C ILE A 4 10.25 -16.85 -8.92
N ALA A 5 11.14 -17.57 -9.59
CA ALA A 5 10.75 -18.52 -10.63
C ALA A 5 9.88 -19.66 -10.07
N ARG A 6 10.24 -20.21 -8.90
CA ARG A 6 9.42 -21.21 -8.19
C ARG A 6 8.02 -20.69 -7.86
N LEU A 7 7.92 -19.48 -7.29
CA LEU A 7 6.63 -18.88 -6.91
C LEU A 7 5.73 -18.63 -8.12
N ARG A 8 6.32 -18.19 -9.25
CA ARG A 8 5.59 -17.99 -10.50
C ARG A 8 5.03 -19.31 -11.04
N GLU A 9 5.83 -20.37 -11.05
CA GLU A 9 5.38 -21.69 -11.51
C GLU A 9 4.28 -22.26 -10.60
N GLU A 10 4.42 -22.08 -9.27
CA GLU A 10 3.38 -22.47 -8.31
C GLU A 10 2.06 -21.71 -8.55
N MET A 11 2.09 -20.41 -8.81
CA MET A 11 0.85 -19.67 -9.11
C MET A 11 0.27 -20.06 -10.47
N ARG A 12 1.12 -20.38 -11.45
CA ARG A 12 0.70 -20.78 -12.78
C ARG A 12 0.00 -22.12 -12.80
N SER A 13 0.34 -23.04 -11.90
CA SER A 13 -0.30 -24.37 -11.83
C SER A 13 -1.67 -24.35 -11.11
N LYS A 14 -1.96 -23.31 -10.33
CA LYS A 14 -3.25 -23.19 -9.61
C LYS A 14 -4.44 -22.91 -10.55
N PRO A 15 -5.66 -23.38 -10.26
CA PRO A 15 -6.88 -22.95 -10.95
C PRO A 15 -7.07 -21.44 -10.92
N TYR A 16 -7.70 -20.84 -11.93
CA TYR A 16 -7.86 -19.38 -12.04
C TYR A 16 -8.44 -18.72 -10.78
N ALA A 17 -9.48 -19.33 -10.20
CA ALA A 17 -10.12 -18.84 -8.97
C ALA A 17 -9.17 -18.80 -7.75
N GLN A 18 -8.08 -19.56 -7.77
CA GLN A 18 -7.06 -19.60 -6.72
C GLN A 18 -5.85 -18.70 -7.03
N ARG A 19 -5.87 -17.97 -8.15
CA ARG A 19 -4.85 -16.96 -8.53
C ARG A 19 -5.24 -15.54 -8.13
N THR A 20 -6.44 -15.36 -7.60
CA THR A 20 -6.91 -14.06 -7.13
C THR A 20 -6.44 -13.82 -5.72
N THR A 21 -5.75 -12.70 -5.51
CA THR A 21 -5.39 -12.20 -4.18
C THR A 21 -6.21 -10.96 -3.87
N THR A 22 -6.80 -10.91 -2.67
CA THR A 22 -7.43 -9.70 -2.16
C THR A 22 -6.52 -9.05 -1.14
N THR A 23 -6.06 -7.83 -1.43
CA THR A 23 -5.31 -7.01 -0.48
C THR A 23 -6.27 -6.01 0.14
N ARG A 24 -6.32 -5.96 1.48
CA ARG A 24 -7.11 -4.96 2.22
C ARG A 24 -6.17 -4.00 2.93
N ALA A 25 -6.42 -2.72 2.73
CA ALA A 25 -5.89 -1.64 3.55
C ALA A 25 -7.03 -1.01 4.35
N VAL A 26 -6.77 -0.66 5.60
CA VAL A 26 -7.70 0.12 6.44
C VAL A 26 -6.95 1.34 6.92
N ALA A 27 -7.54 2.52 6.75
CA ALA A 27 -6.97 3.77 7.22
C ALA A 27 -7.88 4.41 8.27
N ARG A 28 -7.27 5.09 9.24
CA ARG A 28 -7.96 5.95 10.21
C ARG A 28 -7.31 7.33 10.25
N ILE A 29 -8.12 8.34 10.49
CA ILE A 29 -7.64 9.70 10.76
C ILE A 29 -7.13 9.75 12.19
N LEU A 30 -5.91 10.24 12.38
CA LEU A 30 -5.33 10.53 13.68
C LEU A 30 -5.65 11.96 14.10
N GLU A 31 -5.41 12.91 13.20
CA GLU A 31 -5.57 14.35 13.39
C GLU A 31 -5.73 14.99 12.00
N ASP A 32 -6.76 15.81 11.79
CA ASP A 32 -7.05 16.48 10.51
C ASP A 32 -6.95 15.56 9.28
N VAL A 33 -5.90 15.73 8.46
CA VAL A 33 -5.62 14.91 7.26
C VAL A 33 -4.45 13.93 7.47
N HIS A 34 -3.91 13.82 8.68
CA HIS A 34 -2.92 12.82 9.06
C HIS A 34 -3.61 11.47 9.30
N LEU A 35 -3.24 10.49 8.49
CA LEU A 35 -3.82 9.16 8.40
C LEU A 35 -2.81 8.10 8.81
N GLU A 36 -3.26 7.11 9.56
CA GLU A 36 -2.55 5.83 9.73
C GLU A 36 -3.24 4.76 8.90
N GLY A 37 -2.52 4.19 7.94
CA GLY A 37 -2.94 3.08 7.10
C GLY A 37 -2.31 1.76 7.55
N ARG A 38 -3.10 0.70 7.66
CA ARG A 38 -2.64 -0.66 7.91
C ARG A 38 -2.94 -1.57 6.73
N MET A 39 -1.91 -2.20 6.19
CA MET A 39 -2.00 -3.20 5.11
C MET A 39 -1.29 -4.48 5.54
N GLY A 40 -2.06 -5.46 6.02
CA GLY A 40 -1.52 -6.69 6.58
C GLY A 40 -0.62 -6.43 7.80
N LYS A 41 0.70 -6.64 7.63
CA LYS A 41 1.73 -6.41 8.66
C LYS A 41 2.37 -5.01 8.59
N PHE A 42 2.07 -4.25 7.54
CA PHE A 42 2.67 -2.93 7.33
C PHE A 42 1.76 -1.85 7.89
N VAL A 43 2.37 -0.87 8.54
CA VAL A 43 1.75 0.39 8.95
C VAL A 43 2.43 1.49 8.15
N VAL A 44 1.63 2.36 7.56
CA VAL A 44 2.08 3.53 6.79
C VAL A 44 1.36 4.76 7.31
N GLU A 45 2.02 5.90 7.29
CA GLU A 45 1.39 7.19 7.59
C GLU A 45 1.23 7.99 6.31
N SER A 46 0.13 8.71 6.17
CA SER A 46 -0.06 9.68 5.08
C SER A 46 -0.56 10.99 5.66
N ASP A 47 -0.12 12.11 5.11
CA ASP A 47 -0.48 13.43 5.62
C ASP A 47 -0.39 14.45 4.47
N GLU A 48 -0.49 15.73 4.75
CA GLU A 48 -0.26 16.80 3.79
C GLU A 48 0.71 17.86 4.32
N PRO A 49 1.31 18.70 3.44
CA PRO A 49 2.03 19.89 3.86
C PRO A 49 1.15 20.85 4.65
N LEU A 50 1.77 21.70 5.48
CA LEU A 50 1.05 22.75 6.22
C LEU A 50 0.22 23.65 5.29
N ALA A 51 0.75 23.97 4.10
CA ALA A 51 0.07 24.77 3.09
C ALA A 51 -1.24 24.16 2.56
N ARG A 52 -1.49 22.88 2.84
CA ARG A 52 -2.69 22.14 2.46
C ARG A 52 -3.51 21.66 3.68
N GLY A 53 -3.19 22.17 4.87
CA GLY A 53 -3.90 21.85 6.11
C GLY A 53 -3.50 20.52 6.74
N GLY A 54 -2.34 19.96 6.39
CA GLY A 54 -1.78 18.79 7.06
C GLY A 54 -0.75 19.14 8.13
N THR A 55 -0.12 18.12 8.69
CA THR A 55 0.81 18.24 9.84
C THR A 55 2.26 17.94 9.48
N GLU A 56 2.58 17.72 8.20
CA GLU A 56 3.90 17.36 7.68
C GLU A 56 4.50 16.06 8.28
N LYS A 57 3.66 15.18 8.85
CA LYS A 57 4.11 13.94 9.51
C LYS A 57 4.23 12.75 8.56
N GLY A 58 3.75 12.87 7.32
CA GLY A 58 3.82 11.79 6.33
C GLY A 58 3.73 12.27 4.88
N PRO A 59 4.02 11.40 3.91
CA PRO A 59 3.85 11.72 2.51
C PRO A 59 2.37 11.94 2.16
N SER A 60 2.13 12.81 1.19
CA SER A 60 0.82 12.99 0.59
C SER A 60 0.28 11.72 -0.06
N PRO A 61 -1.04 11.48 -0.04
CA PRO A 61 -1.66 10.39 -0.79
C PRO A 61 -1.23 10.39 -2.27
N LEU A 62 -1.02 11.57 -2.87
CA LEU A 62 -0.54 11.68 -4.25
C LEU A 62 0.91 11.21 -4.41
N GLN A 63 1.79 11.47 -3.45
CA GLN A 63 3.15 10.92 -3.46
C GLN A 63 3.13 9.39 -3.35
N TYR A 64 2.24 8.82 -2.53
CA TYR A 64 2.02 7.36 -2.50
C TYR A 64 1.51 6.83 -3.84
N PHE A 65 0.59 7.54 -4.50
CA PHE A 65 0.11 7.16 -5.83
C PHE A 65 1.25 7.14 -6.86
N VAL A 66 2.07 8.20 -6.92
CA VAL A 66 3.23 8.24 -7.83
C VAL A 66 4.22 7.12 -7.52
N MET A 67 4.52 6.87 -6.24
CA MET A 67 5.38 5.77 -5.83
C MET A 67 4.84 4.41 -6.30
N GLY A 68 3.54 4.18 -6.20
CA GLY A 68 2.90 2.93 -6.65
C GLY A 68 3.00 2.68 -8.16
N THR A 69 3.10 3.72 -8.98
CA THR A 69 3.30 3.57 -10.43
C THR A 69 4.73 3.24 -10.85
N ALA A 70 5.70 3.44 -9.96
CA ALA A 70 7.12 3.22 -10.25
C ALA A 70 7.57 1.75 -10.07
N PHE A 71 6.73 0.90 -9.48
CA PHE A 71 7.01 -0.51 -9.15
C PHE A 71 6.01 -1.45 -9.84
#